data_AF-A0A962X507-F1
#
_entry.id   AF-A0A962X507-F1
#
_cell.length_a   1.000
_cell.length_b   1.000
_cell.length_c   1.000
_cell.angle_alpha   90.00
_cell.angle_beta   90.00
_cell.angle_gamma   90.00
#
_symmetry.space_group_name_H-M   'P 1'
#
loop_
_entity.id
_entity.type
_entity.pdbx_description
1 polymer ?
#
loop_
_entity_poly.entity_id
_entity_poly.type
_entity_poly.pdbx_seq_one_letter_code
_entity_poly.pdbx_strand_id
1 'polypeptide(L)' 'CGLQQLLAESDPEDVRQHLQLMQEAKRLTLPTEMGERFKVLAMSRGLAAQPIGFSLRDLRGRL' A
#
# COMPACT_ATOMS: atom_id res chain seq x y z
N CYS A 1 7.04 0.90 0.61
CA CYS A 1 6.24 -0.08 -0.15
C CYS A 1 5.87 0.53 -1.49
N GLY A 2 5.87 -0.26 -2.58
CA GLY A 2 6.02 0.21 -3.95
C GLY A 2 4.76 0.75 -4.67
N LEU A 3 3.71 1.14 -3.93
CA LEU A 3 2.42 1.48 -4.56
C LEU A 3 2.54 2.70 -5.47
N GLN A 4 3.26 3.74 -5.04
CA GLN A 4 3.48 4.94 -5.86
C GLN A 4 4.26 4.63 -7.13
N GLN A 5 5.24 3.73 -7.07
CA GLN A 5 6.00 3.28 -8.24
C GLN A 5 5.10 2.56 -9.25
N LEU A 6 4.28 1.61 -8.79
CA LEU A 6 3.34 0.89 -9.65
C LEU A 6 2.35 1.83 -10.33
N LEU A 7 1.92 2.88 -9.63
CA LEU A 7 1.06 3.91 -10.21
C LEU A 7 1.77 4.78 -11.24
N ALA A 8 3.05 5.10 -11.03
CA ALA A 8 3.86 5.87 -11.96
C ALA A 8 4.20 5.09 -13.24
N GLU A 9 4.14 3.75 -13.21
CA GLU A 9 4.30 2.87 -14.36
C GLU A 9 3.06 2.81 -15.27
N SER A 10 1.91 3.34 -14.82
CA SER A 10 0.71 3.39 -15.66
C SER A 10 0.86 4.39 -16.80
N ASP A 11 0.39 4.01 -17.98
CA ASP A 11 0.45 4.86 -19.18
C ASP A 11 -0.52 6.05 -19.03
N PRO A 12 -0.01 7.30 -19.00
CA PRO A 12 -0.87 8.48 -18.92
C PRO A 12 -1.71 8.70 -20.19
N GLU A 13 -1.32 8.12 -21.33
CA GLU A 13 -2.07 8.25 -22.59
C GLU A 13 -3.31 7.33 -22.60
N ASP A 14 -3.33 6.24 -21.82
CA ASP A 14 -4.56 5.53 -21.47
C ASP A 14 -5.22 6.19 -20.26
N VAL A 15 -5.79 7.37 -20.50
CA VAL A 15 -6.44 8.21 -19.47
C VAL A 15 -7.49 7.44 -18.69
N ARG A 16 -8.25 6.53 -19.34
CA ARG A 16 -9.30 5.76 -18.67
C ARG A 16 -8.69 4.80 -17.66
N GLN A 17 -7.71 4.01 -18.10
CA GLN A 17 -7.04 3.05 -17.23
C GLN A 17 -6.28 3.76 -16.11
N HIS A 18 -5.56 4.84 -16.43
CA HIS A 18 -4.85 5.65 -15.45
C HIS A 18 -5.77 6.19 -14.34
N LEU A 19 -6.91 6.78 -14.73
CA LEU A 19 -7.89 7.31 -13.77
C LEU A 19 -8.52 6.22 -12.89
N GLN A 20 -8.76 5.03 -13.45
CA GLN A 20 -9.26 3.89 -12.66
C GLN A 20 -8.23 3.47 -11.60
N LEU A 21 -6.97 3.30 -11.98
CA LEU A 21 -5.88 2.95 -11.05
C LEU A 21 -5.71 4.00 -9.95
N MET A 22 -5.82 5.29 -10.30
CA MET A 22 -5.79 6.38 -9.31
C MET A 22 -6.93 6.28 -8.29
N GLN A 23 -8.15 5.97 -8.74
CA GLN A 23 -9.30 5.83 -7.84
C GLN A 23 -9.16 4.63 -6.91
N GLU A 24 -8.70 3.50 -7.43
CA GLU A 24 -8.46 2.30 -6.62
C GLU A 24 -7.37 2.52 -5.57
N ALA A 25 -6.28 3.19 -5.94
CA ALA A 25 -5.23 3.54 -4.99
C ALA A 25 -5.73 4.50 -3.90
N LYS A 26 -6.57 5.49 -4.23
CA LYS A 26 -7.20 6.38 -3.23
C LYS A 26 -8.03 5.57 -2.25
N ARG A 27 -8.86 4.66 -2.73
CA ARG A 27 -9.67 3.79 -1.88
C ARG A 27 -8.84 2.95 -0.92
N LEU A 28 -7.73 2.39 -1.40
CA LEU A 28 -6.82 1.57 -0.60
C LEU A 28 -6.07 2.39 0.47
N THR A 29 -5.79 3.66 0.22
CA THR A 29 -4.86 4.47 1.04
C THR A 29 -5.51 5.55 1.88
N LEU A 30 -6.71 6.02 1.53
CA LEU A 30 -7.38 7.09 2.27
C LEU A 30 -7.89 6.60 3.64
N PRO A 31 -7.65 7.37 4.73
CA PRO A 31 -8.12 7.01 6.07
C PRO A 31 -9.64 6.79 6.17
N THR A 32 -10.41 7.60 5.44
CA THR A 32 -11.87 7.54 5.39
C THR A 32 -12.40 6.29 4.69
N GLU A 33 -11.55 5.62 3.90
CA GLU A 33 -11.88 4.40 3.17
C GLU A 33 -11.16 3.21 3.80
N MET A 34 -10.09 2.69 3.19
CA MET A 34 -9.42 1.49 3.67
C MET A 34 -8.12 1.76 4.43
N GLY A 35 -7.49 2.92 4.24
CA GLY A 35 -6.11 3.19 4.66
C GLY A 35 -5.85 3.07 6.16
N GLU A 36 -6.85 3.37 6.99
CA GLU A 36 -6.76 3.16 8.44
C GLU A 36 -7.71 2.07 8.96
N ARG A 37 -8.71 1.66 8.17
CA ARG A 37 -9.66 0.61 8.58
C ARG A 37 -9.08 -0.79 8.41
N PHE A 38 -8.25 -0.99 7.39
CA PHE A 38 -7.60 -2.26 7.13
C PHE A 38 -6.23 -2.30 7.80
N LYS A 39 -5.93 -3.45 8.43
CA LYS A 39 -4.66 -3.70 9.11
C LYS A 39 -3.95 -4.84 8.42
N VAL A 40 -2.63 -4.74 8.34
CA VAL A 40 -1.79 -5.78 7.76
C VAL A 40 -0.99 -6.42 8.89
N LEU A 41 -1.07 -7.75 8.99
CA LEU A 41 -0.28 -8.55 9.92
C LEU A 41 0.62 -9.47 9.11
N ALA A 42 1.88 -9.59 9.52
CA ALA A 42 2.82 -10.53 8.92
C ALA A 42 3.43 -11.42 10.00
N MET A 43 3.52 -12.71 9.69
CA MET A 43 4.23 -13.71 10.48
C MET A 43 5.28 -14.35 9.58
N SER A 44 6.49 -14.54 10.09
CA SER A 44 7.61 -15.07 9.31
C SER A 44 8.45 -16.04 10.14
N ARG A 45 9.23 -16.88 9.47
CA ARG A 45 10.18 -17.81 10.08
C ARG A 45 11.50 -17.74 9.31
N GLY A 46 12.60 -17.51 10.01
CA GLY A 46 13.93 -17.43 9.39
C GLY A 46 14.11 -16.25 8.44
N LEU A 47 13.32 -15.18 8.57
CA LEU A 47 13.45 -14.00 7.74
C LEU A 47 14.55 -13.09 8.32
N ALA A 48 15.61 -12.85 7.53
CA ALA A 48 16.78 -12.10 7.99
C ALA A 48 16.54 -10.59 8.14
N ALA A 49 15.57 -10.03 7.41
CA ALA A 49 15.28 -8.60 7.39
C ALA A 49 13.77 -8.34 7.52
N GLN A 50 13.42 -7.19 8.11
CA GLN A 50 12.03 -6.78 8.23
C GLN A 50 11.44 -6.46 6.85
N PRO A 51 10.20 -6.88 6.54
CA PRO A 51 9.57 -6.51 5.27
C PRO A 51 9.43 -5.00 5.15
N ILE A 52 9.80 -4.45 4.00
CA ILE A 52 9.75 -3.01 3.70
C ILE A 52 8.34 -2.38 3.82
N GLY A 53 7.30 -3.22 3.88
CA GLY A 53 5.93 -2.78 4.13
C GLY A 53 5.71 -2.25 5.55
N PHE A 54 6.57 -2.61 6.51
CA PHE A 54 6.49 -2.18 7.90
C PHE A 54 7.55 -1.14 8.29
N SER A 55 8.37 -0.66 7.35
CA SER A 55 9.50 0.23 7.66
C SER A 55 9.09 1.65 8.09
N LEU A 56 7.97 2.16 7.56
CA LEU A 56 7.50 3.53 7.85
C LEU A 56 6.75 3.62 9.18
N ARG A 57 5.89 2.65 9.46
CA ARG A 57 5.07 2.63 10.67
C ARG A 57 4.72 1.19 11.04
N ASP A 58 5.33 0.75 12.12
CA ASP A 58 5.07 -0.54 12.73
C ASP A 58 4.24 -0.35 14.01
N LEU A 59 3.12 -1.07 14.11
CA LEU A 59 2.17 -0.96 15.22
C LEU A 59 2.20 -2.18 16.16
N ARG A 60 3.20 -3.07 16.05
CA ARG A 60 3.31 -4.28 16.89
C ARG A 60 3.31 -3.99 18.40
N GLY A 61 3.78 -2.82 18.84
CA GLY A 61 3.77 -2.41 20.25
C GLY A 61 2.42 -1.92 20.80
N ARG A 62 1.34 -1.98 20.01
CA ARG A 62 -0.02 -1.60 20.42
C ARG A 62 -1.02 -2.77 20.33
N LEU A 63 -0.50 -3.98 20.14
CA LEU A 63 -1.28 -5.22 20.08
C LEU A 63 -1.55 -5.77 21.47
#